data_AF-A0A5E7W2X5-F1
#
_entry.id   AF-A0A5E7W2X5-F1
#
_cell.length_a   1.000
_cell.length_b   1.000
_cell.length_c   1.000
_cell.angle_alpha   90.00
_cell.angle_beta   90.00
_cell.angle_gamma   90.00
#
_symmetry.space_group_name_H-M   'P 1'
#
loop_
_entity.id
_entity.type
_entity.pdbx_description
1 polymer ?
#
loop_
_entity_poly.entity_id
_entity_poly.type
_entity_poly.pdbx_seq_one_letter_code
_entity_poly.pdbx_strand_id
1 'polypeptide(L)' 'MATLPSALQMSALVHARNGRADDIARLKLELELPDLEYVDISAELELRRALQRWPLLAELEEALPLETQLKTPQEVRT' A
#
# COMPACT_ATOMS: atom_id res chain seq x y z
N MET A 1 -2.08 18.15 17.27
CA MET A 1 -3.21 17.49 16.58
C MET A 1 -2.68 16.97 15.25
N ALA A 2 -2.48 15.66 15.09
CA ALA A 2 -2.09 15.10 13.80
C ALA A 2 -3.35 15.01 12.92
N THR A 3 -3.36 15.73 11.81
CA THR A 3 -4.44 15.69 10.82
C THR A 3 -4.33 14.39 10.02
N LEU A 4 -5.44 13.65 9.88
CA LEU A 4 -5.48 12.48 9.01
C LEU A 4 -5.25 12.89 7.55
N PRO A 5 -4.43 12.14 6.78
CA PRO A 5 -4.21 12.45 5.39
C PRO A 5 -5.51 12.35 4.61
N SER A 6 -5.78 13.33 3.74
CA SER A 6 -6.98 13.32 2.90
C SER A 6 -6.91 12.19 1.87
N ALA A 7 -8.05 11.79 1.31
CA ALA A 7 -8.11 10.74 0.27
C ALA A 7 -7.18 11.03 -0.93
N LEU A 8 -6.97 12.31 -1.26
CA LEU A 8 -6.01 12.75 -2.29
C LEU A 8 -4.55 12.51 -1.89
N GLN A 9 -4.22 12.64 -0.59
CA GLN A 9 -2.88 12.34 -0.09
C GLN A 9 -2.64 10.82 -0.07
N MET A 10 -3.67 10.03 0.21
CA MET A 10 -3.59 8.56 0.13
C MET A 10 -3.34 8.08 -1.30
N SER A 11 -4.05 8.64 -2.29
CA SER A 11 -3.81 8.28 -3.69
C SER A 11 -2.42 8.70 -4.14
N ALA A 12 -1.93 9.88 -3.75
CA ALA A 12 -0.56 10.31 -4.03
C ALA A 12 0.50 9.35 -3.46
N LEU A 13 0.27 8.81 -2.25
CA LEU A 13 1.15 7.83 -1.63
C LEU A 13 1.24 6.52 -2.43
N VAL A 14 0.10 6.05 -2.95
CA VAL A 14 0.04 4.86 -3.82
C VAL A 14 0.79 5.09 -5.12
N HIS A 15 0.63 6.26 -5.74
CA HIS A 15 1.37 6.60 -6.97
C HIS A 15 2.88 6.70 -6.72
N ALA A 16 3.30 7.28 -5.58
CA ALA A 16 4.71 7.33 -5.19
C ALA A 16 5.31 5.93 -4.96
N ARG A 17 4.53 4.99 -4.39
CA ARG A 17 4.95 3.60 -4.25
C ARG A 17 5.13 2.91 -5.61
N ASN A 18 4.23 3.15 -6.55
CA ASN A 18 4.34 2.59 -7.90
C ASN A 18 5.57 3.16 -8.63
N GLY A 19 5.79 4.47 -8.57
CA GLY A 19 7.00 5.09 -9.15
C GLY A 19 8.30 4.51 -8.58
N ARG A 20 8.35 4.22 -7.28
CA ARG A 20 9.50 3.56 -6.65
C ARG A 20 9.73 2.13 -7.15
N ALA A 21 8.68 1.38 -7.48
CA ALA A 21 8.83 0.06 -8.08
C ALA A 21 9.44 0.14 -9.49
N ASP A 22 9.03 1.14 -10.28
CA ASP A 22 9.55 1.39 -11.63
C ASP A 22 11.03 1.82 -11.60
N ASP A 23 11.40 2.70 -10.67
CA ASP A 23 12.79 3.13 -10.47
C ASP A 23 13.70 1.95 -10.13
N ILE A 24 13.20 0.97 -9.36
CA ILE A 24 13.94 -0.24 -9.01
C ILE A 24 14.07 -1.18 -10.20
N ALA A 25 13.03 -1.32 -11.02
CA ALA A 25 13.12 -2.06 -12.28
C ALA A 25 14.19 -1.47 -13.20
N ARG A 26 14.27 -0.14 -13.28
CA ARG A 26 15.33 0.56 -14.01
C ARG A 26 16.72 0.32 -13.40
N LEU A 27 16.85 0.43 -12.07
CA LEU A 27 18.13 0.19 -11.39
C LEU A 27 18.63 -1.25 -11.59
N LYS A 28 17.73 -2.24 -11.57
CA LYS A 28 18.07 -3.64 -11.85
C LYS A 28 18.66 -3.82 -13.25
N LEU A 29 18.12 -3.08 -14.24
CA LEU A 29 18.65 -3.09 -15.60
C LEU A 29 20.05 -2.45 -15.66
N GLU A 30 20.21 -1.28 -15.03
CA GLU A 30 21.48 -0.53 -15.04
C GLU A 30 22.61 -1.27 -14.30
N LEU A 31 22.28 -2.06 -13.27
CA LEU A 31 23.25 -2.85 -12.50
C LEU A 31 23.50 -4.26 -13.06
N GLU A 32 22.89 -4.61 -14.19
CA GLU A 32 22.98 -5.96 -14.78
C GLU A 32 22.49 -7.07 -13.83
N LEU A 33 21.50 -6.77 -12.98
CA LEU A 33 20.91 -7.71 -11.99
C LEU A 33 19.40 -7.93 -12.25
N PRO A 34 19.00 -8.41 -13.44
CA PRO A 34 17.58 -8.58 -13.79
C PRO A 34 16.87 -9.64 -12.93
N ASP A 35 17.59 -10.67 -12.50
CA ASP A 35 17.05 -11.81 -11.75
C ASP A 35 16.92 -11.54 -10.25
N LEU A 36 17.42 -10.39 -9.77
CA LEU A 36 17.33 -10.03 -8.35
C LEU A 36 15.87 -9.74 -7.96
N GLU A 37 15.24 -10.63 -7.20
CA GLU A 37 13.87 -10.38 -6.73
C GLU A 37 13.81 -9.15 -5.82
N TYR A 38 12.94 -8.20 -6.16
CA TYR A 38 12.65 -7.04 -5.32
C TYR A 38 11.32 -7.25 -4.61
N VAL A 39 11.33 -7.10 -3.28
CA VAL A 39 10.15 -7.17 -2.43
C VAL A 39 10.05 -5.87 -1.62
N ASP A 40 8.99 -5.10 -1.86
CA ASP A 40 8.70 -3.90 -1.06
C ASP A 40 7.95 -4.27 0.23
N ILE A 41 8.65 -4.27 1.36
CA ILE A 41 8.07 -4.51 2.69
C ILE A 41 7.66 -3.24 3.43
N SER A 42 7.78 -2.07 2.79
CA SER A 42 7.58 -0.77 3.47
C SER A 42 6.15 -0.61 3.97
N ALA A 43 5.16 -1.01 3.16
CA ALA A 43 3.75 -0.92 3.53
C ALA A 43 3.40 -1.82 4.73
N GLU A 44 3.89 -3.07 4.73
CA GLU A 44 3.70 -4.02 5.83
C GLU A 44 4.36 -3.49 7.12
N LEU A 45 5.55 -2.91 7.02
CA LEU A 45 6.24 -2.34 8.16
C LEU A 45 5.51 -1.12 8.73
N GLU A 46 4.98 -0.25 7.88
CA GLU A 46 4.17 0.90 8.30
C GLU A 46 2.88 0.45 8.99
N LEU A 47 2.21 -0.56 8.44
CA LEU A 47 1.02 -1.16 9.06
C LEU A 47 1.34 -1.71 10.45
N ARG A 48 2.40 -2.53 10.58
CA ARG A 48 2.82 -3.06 11.89
C ARG A 48 3.12 -1.96 12.90
N ARG A 49 3.81 -0.89 12.47
CA ARG A 49 4.09 0.27 13.33
C ARG A 49 2.81 1.00 13.74
N ALA A 50 1.84 1.13 12.83
CA ALA A 50 0.56 1.74 13.13
C ALA A 50 -0.22 0.91 14.16
N LEU A 51 -0.27 -0.41 13.99
CA LEU A 51 -0.94 -1.32 14.92
C LEU A 51 -0.26 -1.34 16.30
N GLN A 52 1.07 -1.31 16.36
CA GLN A 52 1.80 -1.17 17.62
C GLN A 52 1.47 0.14 18.35
N ARG A 53 1.28 1.23 17.60
CA ARG A 53 0.92 2.55 18.16
C ARG A 53 -0.54 2.60 18.59
N TRP A 54 -1.44 1.92 17.89
CA TRP A 54 -2.88 1.89 18.16
C TRP A 54 -3.38 0.45 18.21
N PRO A 55 -3.21 -0.24 19.36
CA PRO A 55 -3.57 -1.66 19.47
C PRO A 55 -5.07 -1.94 19.24
N LEU A 56 -5.95 -1.03 19.67
CA LEU A 56 -7.41 -1.12 19.42
C LEU A 56 -7.79 -1.11 17.93
N LEU A 57 -6.87 -0.67 17.06
CA LEU A 57 -7.10 -0.63 15.63
C LEU A 57 -7.07 -2.05 15.02
N ALA A 58 -6.39 -3.01 15.67
CA ALA A 58 -6.43 -4.41 15.31
C ALA A 58 -7.82 -5.04 15.58
N GLU A 59 -8.49 -4.61 16.65
CA GLU A 59 -9.81 -5.13 17.04
C GLU A 59 -10.92 -4.71 16.05
N LEU A 60 -10.72 -3.63 15.28
CA LEU A 60 -11.67 -3.19 14.25
C LEU A 60 -11.76 -4.19 13.09
N GLU A 61 -10.69 -4.92 12.78
CA GLU A 61 -10.70 -5.94 11.72
C GLU A 61 -11.58 -7.14 12.13
N GLU A 62 -11.66 -7.45 13.43
CA GLU A 62 -12.50 -8.52 13.97
C GLU A 62 -13.95 -8.07 14.23
N ALA A 63 -14.17 -6.78 14.52
CA ALA A 63 -15.48 -6.24 14.91
C ALA A 63 -16.35 -5.78 13.72
N LEU A 64 -15.79 -5.63 12.51
CA LEU A 64 -16.53 -5.23 11.32
C LEU A 64 -17.10 -6.47 10.60
N PRO A 65 -18.45 -6.59 10.45
CA PRO A 65 -19.00 -7.52 9.49
C PRO A 65 -18.47 -7.14 8.10
N LEU A 66 -18.10 -8.18 7.34
CA LEU A 66 -17.43 -8.19 6.05
C LEU A 66 -18.18 -7.49 4.88
N GLU A 67 -18.80 -6.33 5.07
CA GLU A 67 -19.69 -5.72 4.06
C GLU A 67 -18.97 -4.83 3.03
N THR A 68 -17.64 -4.70 3.13
CA THR A 68 -16.83 -3.85 2.24
C THR A 68 -15.68 -4.55 1.55
N GLN A 69 -15.59 -5.88 1.66
CA GLN A 69 -14.85 -6.68 0.69
C GLN A 69 -15.60 -6.60 -0.64
N LEU A 70 -14.96 -6.07 -1.70
CA LEU A 70 -15.41 -6.16 -3.10
C LEU A 70 -16.54 -5.21 -3.56
N LYS A 71 -16.26 -3.90 -3.61
CA LYS A 71 -16.72 -3.13 -4.78
C LYS A 71 -15.55 -2.96 -5.74
N THR A 72 -15.22 -4.06 -6.41
CA THR A 72 -14.49 -4.06 -7.68
C THR A 72 -15.07 -2.97 -8.58
N PRO A 73 -14.27 -2.07 -9.17
CA PRO A 73 -14.75 -1.29 -10.30
C PRO A 73 -15.01 -2.30 -11.43
N GLN A 74 -16.30 -2.57 -11.63
CA GLN A 74 -16.84 -3.35 -12.73
C GLN A 74 -16.33 -2.74 -14.03
N GLU A 75 -15.61 -3.53 -14.85
CA GLU A 75 -15.30 -3.17 -16.23
C GLU A 75 -16.61 -2.85 -16.95
N VAL A 76 -16.82 -1.57 -17.29
CA VAL A 76 -17.88 -1.17 -18.21
C VAL A 76 -17.28 -1.27 -19.61
N ARG A 77 -17.43 -2.43 -20.24
CA ARG A 77 -17.36 -2.55 -21.70
C ARG A 77 -18.59 -1.87 -22.29
N THR A 78 -18.36 -0.84 -23.10
CA THR A 78 -19.23 -0.49 -24.25
C THR A 78 -18.36 -0.04 -25.40
#